data_AF-A0A2U1PDB6-F1
#
_entry.id   AF-A0A2U1PDB6-F1
#
_cell.length_a   1.000
_cell.length_b   1.000
_cell.length_c   1.000
_cell.angle_alpha   90.00
_cell.angle_beta   90.00
_cell.angle_gamma   90.00
#
_symmetry.space_group_name_H-M   'P 1'
#
loop_
_entity.id
_entity.type
_entity.pdbx_description
1 polymer ?
#
loop_
_entity_poly.entity_id
_entity_poly.type
_entity_poly.pdbx_seq_one_letter_code
_entity_poly.pdbx_strand_id
1 'polypeptide(L)' 'MEGEETYDSSFLGQVDEVAEERIADDDIIMIKGTKTSSAVSVILRGANDFMLDEMDRAMQNALSIVKKTFETNAARILIT' A
#
# COMPACT_ATOMS: atom_id res chain seq x y z
N MET A 1 -4.75 -38.72 1.55
CA MET A 1 -4.48 -37.36 1.04
C MET A 1 -2.97 -37.25 0.94
N GLU A 2 -2.45 -37.53 -0.25
CA GLU A 2 -1.03 -37.63 -0.54
C GLU A 2 -0.44 -36.23 -0.61
N GLY A 3 0.49 -35.93 0.30
CA GLY A 3 1.09 -34.61 0.50
C GLY A 3 2.41 -34.46 -0.25
N GLU A 4 2.37 -34.42 -1.58
CA GLU A 4 3.51 -34.04 -2.43
C GLU A 4 3.24 -32.75 -3.21
N GLU A 5 2.67 -31.72 -2.57
CA GLU A 5 2.71 -30.36 -3.14
C GLU A 5 4.04 -29.70 -2.76
N THR A 6 5.05 -29.92 -3.60
CA THR A 6 6.37 -29.29 -3.44
C THR A 6 6.33 -27.90 -4.07
N TYR A 7 6.36 -26.85 -3.25
CA TYR A 7 6.43 -25.47 -3.73
C TYR A 7 7.88 -25.11 -4.07
N ASP A 8 8.11 -24.75 -5.33
CA ASP A 8 9.40 -24.24 -5.76
C ASP A 8 9.62 -22.84 -5.17
N SER A 9 10.77 -22.61 -4.53
CA SER A 9 11.07 -21.34 -3.88
C SER A 9 11.14 -20.15 -4.86
N SER A 10 11.21 -20.43 -6.16
CA SER A 10 11.12 -19.43 -7.23
C SER A 10 9.77 -18.71 -7.32
N PHE A 11 8.69 -19.28 -6.77
CA PHE A 11 7.38 -18.61 -6.72
C PHE A 11 7.27 -17.56 -5.61
N LEU A 12 8.22 -17.50 -4.68
CA LEU A 12 8.19 -16.58 -3.54
C LEU A 12 8.93 -15.26 -3.85
N GLY A 13 8.35 -14.15 -3.40
CA GLY A 13 8.97 -12.82 -3.47
C GLY A 13 10.06 -12.64 -2.43
N GLN A 14 10.99 -11.71 -2.68
CA GLN A 14 12.03 -11.31 -1.72
C GLN A 14 11.72 -9.93 -1.15
N VAL A 15 11.95 -9.80 0.15
CA VAL A 15 11.74 -8.56 0.92
C VAL A 15 12.86 -8.40 1.95
N ASP A 16 13.23 -7.17 2.23
CA ASP A 16 14.31 -6.85 3.16
C ASP A 16 13.91 -7.02 4.64
N GLU A 17 12.66 -6.67 4.99
CA GLU A 17 12.18 -6.72 6.37
C GLU A 17 10.70 -7.12 6.45
N VAL A 18 10.37 -7.99 7.40
CA VAL A 18 9.00 -8.29 7.79
C VAL A 18 8.89 -8.06 9.29
N ALA A 19 7.97 -7.18 9.68
CA ALA A 19 7.74 -6.81 11.08
C ALA A 19 6.25 -6.98 11.40
N GLU A 20 5.95 -7.58 12.54
CA GLU A 20 4.61 -7.58 13.10
C GLU A 20 4.49 -6.41 14.06
N GLU A 21 3.58 -5.49 13.76
CA GLU A 21 3.32 -4.32 14.58
C GLU A 21 1.85 -4.31 14.99
N ARG A 22 1.61 -4.13 16.29
CA ARG A 22 0.25 -3.95 16.81
C ARG A 22 -0.19 -2.52 16.62
N ILE A 23 -1.25 -2.31 15.84
CA ILE A 23 -1.84 -1.00 15.59
C ILE A 23 -3.27 -1.01 16.11
N ALA A 24 -3.54 -0.18 17.10
CA ALA A 24 -4.77 -0.21 17.88
C ALA A 24 -4.98 -1.59 18.54
N ASP A 25 -6.04 -2.30 18.15
CA ASP A 25 -6.41 -3.61 18.70
C ASP A 25 -6.07 -4.77 17.76
N ASP A 26 -5.54 -4.47 16.57
CA ASP A 26 -5.19 -5.47 15.55
C ASP A 26 -3.68 -5.62 15.40
N ASP A 27 -3.24 -6.87 15.18
CA ASP A 27 -1.86 -7.20 14.84
C ASP A 27 -1.69 -7.18 13.32
N ILE A 28 -0.79 -6.34 12.82
CA ILE A 28 -0.58 -6.12 11.39
C ILE A 28 0.83 -6.54 11.01
N ILE A 29 0.94 -7.41 10.01
CA ILE A 29 2.23 -7.81 9.42
C ILE A 29 2.60 -6.78 8.34
N MET A 30 3.63 -5.99 8.62
CA MET A 30 4.24 -5.06 7.67
C MET A 30 5.40 -5.73 6.93
N ILE A 31 5.31 -5.71 5.61
CA ILE A 31 6.36 -6.16 4.71
C ILE A 31 7.04 -4.90 4.13
N LYS A 32 8.29 -4.64 4.50
CA LYS A 32 9.06 -3.43 4.16
C LYS A 32 10.27 -3.77 3.29
N GLY A 33 10.56 -2.95 2.28
CA GLY A 33 11.71 -3.17 1.38
C GLY A 33 11.47 -4.28 0.35
N THR A 34 10.29 -4.30 -0.28
CA THR A 34 10.05 -5.18 -1.43
C THR A 34 10.85 -4.68 -2.64
N LYS A 35 11.55 -5.59 -3.35
CA LYS A 35 12.34 -5.25 -4.55
C LYS A 35 11.52 -4.60 -5.66
N THR A 36 10.22 -4.88 -5.71
CA THR A 36 9.24 -4.30 -6.63
C THR A 36 8.25 -3.45 -5.84
N SER A 37 8.34 -2.12 -6.01
CA SER A 37 7.44 -1.14 -5.39
C SER A 37 6.13 -0.94 -6.18
N SER A 38 5.59 -1.99 -6.81
CA SER A 38 4.35 -1.90 -7.59
C SER A 38 3.10 -1.69 -6.74
N ALA A 39 3.19 -1.99 -5.44
CA ALA A 39 2.13 -1.77 -4.47
C ALA A 39 2.70 -1.02 -3.28
N VAL A 40 1.94 -0.01 -2.83
CA VAL A 40 2.23 0.77 -1.62
C VAL A 40 0.97 0.74 -0.78
N SER A 41 1.11 0.42 0.50
CA SER A 41 0.03 0.45 1.48
C SER A 41 0.24 1.64 2.41
N VAL A 42 -0.85 2.35 2.72
CA VAL A 42 -0.83 3.47 3.67
C VAL A 42 -1.89 3.20 4.73
N ILE A 43 -1.50 3.33 6.00
CA ILE A 43 -2.41 3.13 7.13
C ILE A 43 -2.90 4.50 7.60
N LEU A 44 -4.22 4.70 7.53
CA LEU A 44 -4.89 5.89 8.05
C LEU A 44 -5.28 5.67 9.51
N ARG A 45 -5.01 6.66 10.36
CA ARG A 45 -5.40 6.67 11.77
C ARG A 45 -6.15 7.96 12.07
N GLY A 46 -7.31 7.85 12.70
CA GLY A 46 -8.20 8.97 12.99
C GLY A 46 -8.80 8.82 14.38
N ALA A 47 -9.35 9.93 14.90
CA ALA A 47 -9.93 9.96 16.25
C ALA A 47 -11.30 9.26 16.35
N ASN A 48 -11.98 9.09 15.22
CA ASN A 48 -13.26 8.40 15.11
C ASN A 48 -13.45 7.84 13.69
N ASP A 49 -14.36 6.88 13.53
CA ASP A 49 -14.63 6.21 12.26
C ASP A 49 -15.11 7.18 11.18
N PHE A 50 -15.90 8.20 11.54
CA PHE A 50 -16.39 9.19 10.58
C PHE A 50 -15.25 10.01 9.95
N MET A 51 -14.24 10.39 10.74
CA MET A 51 -13.05 11.08 10.25
C MET A 51 -12.18 10.16 9.40
N LEU A 52 -12.02 8.89 9.79
CA LEU A 52 -11.30 7.90 8.99
C LEU A 52 -11.92 7.75 7.59
N ASP A 53 -13.24 7.62 7.56
CA ASP A 53 -14.05 7.52 6.34
C ASP A 53 -13.86 8.73 5.40
N GLU A 54 -13.83 9.93 5.97
CA GLU A 54 -13.62 11.15 5.19
C GLU A 54 -12.17 11.27 4.71
N MET A 55 -11.21 10.86 5.53
CA MET A 55 -9.79 10.85 5.15
C MET A 55 -9.50 9.85 4.03
N ASP A 56 -10.10 8.66 4.08
CA ASP A 56 -10.00 7.65 3.01
C ASP A 56 -10.55 8.20 1.69
N ARG A 57 -11.75 8.79 1.72
CA ARG A 57 -12.35 9.46 0.55
C ARG A 57 -11.46 10.59 0.01
N ALA A 58 -10.93 11.45 0.88
CA ALA A 58 -10.06 12.54 0.48
C ALA A 58 -8.76 12.05 -0.17
N MET A 59 -8.15 11.00 0.39
CA MET A 59 -6.93 10.41 -0.13
C MET A 59 -7.15 9.78 -1.51
N GLN A 60 -8.23 9.02 -1.67
CA GLN A 60 -8.59 8.40 -2.94
C GLN A 60 -8.84 9.45 -4.03
N ASN A 61 -9.52 10.55 -3.69
CA ASN A 61 -9.76 11.66 -4.62
C ASN A 61 -8.45 12.33 -5.04
N ALA A 62 -7.55 12.63 -4.10
CA ALA A 62 -6.26 13.24 -4.39
C ALA A 62 -5.40 12.36 -5.32
N LEU A 63 -5.30 11.06 -5.02
CA LEU A 63 -4.54 10.12 -5.84
C LEU A 63 -5.12 9.97 -7.25
N SER A 64 -6.46 9.97 -7.37
CA SER A 64 -7.13 9.91 -8.67
C SER A 64 -6.83 11.13 -9.54
N ILE A 65 -6.78 12.33 -8.94
CA ILE A 65 -6.38 13.56 -9.65
C ILE A 65 -4.93 13.46 -10.09
N VAL A 66 -4.01 13.12 -9.19
CA VAL A 66 -2.58 12.99 -9.52
C VAL A 66 -2.36 11.98 -10.63
N LYS A 67 -3.00 10.81 -10.56
CA LYS A 67 -2.97 9.79 -11.61
C LYS A 67 -3.40 10.38 -12.96
N LYS A 68 -4.56 11.04 -13.01
CA LYS A 68 -5.08 11.66 -14.24
C LYS A 68 -4.16 12.75 -14.79
N THR A 69 -3.51 13.49 -13.90
CA THR A 69 -2.52 14.53 -14.22
C THR A 69 -1.22 13.97 -14.78
N PHE A 70 -0.79 12.77 -14.38
CA PHE A 70 0.35 12.08 -15.00
C PHE A 70 -0.01 11.42 -16.33
N GLU A 71 -1.21 10.83 -16.45
CA GLU A 71 -1.69 10.22 -17.69
C GLU A 71 -1.95 11.26 -18.78
N THR A 72 -2.53 12.39 -18.39
CA THR A 72 -2.71 13.54 -19.27
C THR A 72 -1.45 14.38 -19.15
N ASN A 73 -0.53 14.28 -20.12
CA ASN A 73 0.72 15.07 -20.21
C ASN A 73 0.52 16.62 -20.20
N ALA A 74 -0.68 17.10 -19.86
CA ALA A 74 -1.12 18.48 -19.75
C ALA A 74 -0.53 19.24 -18.55
N ALA A 75 0.03 18.55 -17.55
CA ALA A 75 0.66 19.21 -16.42
C ALA A 75 2.17 18.96 -16.41
N ARG A 76 2.86 19.67 -17.30
CA ARG A 76 4.19 20.18 -16.98
C ARG A 76 3.98 21.16 -15.82
N ILE A 77 3.97 20.65 -14.59
CA ILE A 77 3.82 21.45 -13.37
C ILE A 77 5.01 22.41 -13.32
N LEU A 78 4.79 23.63 -13.78
CA LEU A 78 5.66 24.79 -13.59
C LEU A 78 5.49 25.21 -12.12
N ILE A 79 6.24 24.55 -11.23
CA ILE A 79 6.63 25.15 -9.96
C ILE A 79 8.13 25.40 -10.12
N THR A 80 8.44 26.56 -10.71
CA THR A 80 9.73 27.24 -10.54
C THR A 80 9.70 27.98 -9.21
#